data_AF-A0A7X7QU80-F1
#
_entry.id   AF-A0A7X7QU80-F1
#
_cell.length_a   1.000
_cell.length_b   1.000
_cell.length_c   1.000
_cell.angle_alpha   90.00
_cell.angle_beta   90.00
_cell.angle_gamma   90.00
#
_symmetry.space_group_name_H-M   'P 1'
#
loop_
_entity.id
_entity.type
_entity.pdbx_description
1 polymer ?
#
loop_
_entity_poly.entity_id
_entity_poly.type
_entity_poly.pdbx_seq_one_letter_code
_entity_poly.pdbx_strand_id
1 'polypeptide(L)'
;MNWGVEQDSMSSQVRDRFGEVFEIEMSGWCYGIEKYPGEIFSGLVHAVIRELAPSFRAAIEHGYPFKVLDLASRISKSAKYLIHEKEIAFSILAQLPNPATLSGEDAQFTLAQVIDQVEQAYGGALERLQRKWHFDAKKVA
;
A
#
# COMPACT_ATOMS: atom_id res chain seq x y z
N MET A 1 1.22 2.68 -39.57
CA MET A 1 2.06 2.24 -38.44
C MET A 1 1.33 2.62 -37.17
N ASN A 2 0.69 1.65 -36.52
CA ASN A 2 -0.20 1.83 -35.38
C ASN A 2 0.51 1.31 -34.11
N TRP A 3 1.57 1.98 -33.69
CA TRP A 3 2.41 1.55 -32.55
C TRP A 3 1.85 1.96 -31.18
N GLY A 4 0.77 2.75 -31.13
CA GLY A 4 0.21 3.25 -29.86
C GLY A 4 -0.75 2.29 -29.14
N VAL A 5 -1.33 1.31 -29.84
CA VAL A 5 -2.37 0.44 -29.25
C VAL A 5 -1.79 -0.79 -28.55
N GLU A 6 -0.63 -1.29 -29.02
CA GLU A 6 0.00 -2.49 -28.43
C GLU A 6 0.69 -2.20 -27.09
N GLN A 7 1.29 -1.02 -26.93
CA GLN A 7 2.01 -0.64 -25.70
C GLN A 7 1.08 -0.50 -24.48
N ASP A 8 -0.09 0.13 -24.65
CA ASP A 8 -1.12 0.25 -23.60
C ASP A 8 -1.79 -1.09 -23.26
N SER A 9 -1.91 -1.99 -24.24
CA SER A 9 -2.48 -3.33 -24.02
C SER A 9 -1.54 -4.23 -23.21
N MET A 10 -0.23 -4.05 -23.36
CA MET A 10 0.78 -4.84 -22.64
C MET A 10 1.01 -4.31 -21.22
N SER A 11 0.96 -2.99 -21.01
CA SER A 11 1.05 -2.37 -19.68
C SER A 11 -0.14 -2.73 -18.79
N SER A 12 -1.36 -2.76 -19.35
CA SER A 12 -2.56 -3.17 -18.62
C SER A 12 -2.53 -4.65 -18.20
N GLN A 13 -2.10 -5.57 -19.07
CA GLN A 13 -1.96 -6.99 -18.70
C GLN A 13 -0.95 -7.24 -17.59
N VAL A 14 0.18 -6.50 -17.58
CA VAL A 14 1.19 -6.60 -16.52
C VAL A 14 0.61 -6.11 -15.19
N ARG A 15 -0.09 -4.97 -15.19
CA ARG A 15 -0.77 -4.43 -14.01
C ARG A 15 -1.81 -5.41 -13.47
N ASP A 16 -2.63 -6.01 -14.32
CA ASP A 16 -3.71 -6.92 -13.91
C ASP A 16 -3.14 -8.20 -13.28
N ARG A 17 -2.09 -8.79 -13.87
CA ARG A 17 -1.38 -9.94 -13.28
C ARG A 17 -0.72 -9.60 -11.95
N PHE A 18 -0.10 -8.44 -11.85
CA PHE A 18 0.49 -8.00 -10.59
C PHE A 18 -0.60 -7.81 -9.52
N GLY A 19 -1.73 -7.21 -9.88
CA GLY A 19 -2.88 -7.03 -9.00
C GLY A 19 -3.38 -8.36 -8.42
N GLU A 20 -3.48 -9.40 -9.25
CA GLU A 20 -3.83 -10.76 -8.79
C GLU A 20 -2.83 -11.29 -7.76
N VAL A 21 -1.52 -11.21 -8.05
CA VAL A 21 -0.47 -11.67 -7.14
C VAL A 21 -0.51 -10.91 -5.81
N PHE A 22 -0.67 -9.59 -5.87
CA PHE A 22 -0.80 -8.73 -4.69
C PHE A 22 -2.01 -9.13 -3.85
N GLU A 23 -3.18 -9.33 -4.46
CA GLU A 23 -4.39 -9.73 -3.74
C GLU A 23 -4.28 -11.13 -3.11
N ILE A 24 -3.60 -12.07 -3.77
CA ILE A 24 -3.30 -13.40 -3.22
C ILE A 24 -2.43 -13.25 -1.97
N GLU A 25 -1.35 -12.48 -2.05
CA GLU A 25 -0.45 -12.24 -0.92
C GLU A 25 -1.19 -11.61 0.27
N MET A 26 -1.93 -10.52 0.04
CA MET A 26 -2.70 -9.83 1.09
C MET A 26 -3.75 -10.74 1.72
N SER A 27 -4.39 -11.61 0.91
CA SER A 27 -5.34 -12.61 1.40
C SER A 27 -4.67 -13.66 2.27
N GLY A 28 -3.46 -14.11 1.90
CA GLY A 28 -2.67 -15.06 2.68
C GLY A 28 -2.32 -14.50 4.06
N TRP A 29 -1.90 -13.24 4.14
CA TRP A 29 -1.63 -12.57 5.41
C TRP A 29 -2.88 -12.41 6.27
N CYS A 30 -4.00 -11.96 5.69
CA CYS A 30 -5.29 -11.87 6.39
C CYS A 30 -5.70 -13.24 6.97
N TYR A 31 -5.59 -14.30 6.17
CA TYR A 31 -5.87 -15.66 6.62
C TYR A 31 -4.97 -16.08 7.79
N GLY A 32 -3.66 -15.80 7.71
CA GLY A 32 -2.73 -16.10 8.80
C GLY A 32 -3.09 -15.38 10.10
N ILE A 33 -3.42 -14.08 10.04
CA ILE A 33 -3.86 -13.31 11.20
C ILE A 33 -5.15 -13.90 11.80
N GLU A 34 -6.12 -14.25 10.95
CA GLU A 34 -7.41 -14.78 11.39
C GLU A 34 -7.28 -16.15 12.10
N LYS A 35 -6.39 -17.02 11.62
CA LYS A 35 -6.27 -18.41 12.10
C LYS A 35 -5.46 -18.59 13.38
N TYR A 36 -4.63 -17.61 13.75
CA TYR A 36 -3.80 -17.66 14.96
C TYR A 36 -4.16 -16.57 15.99
N PRO A 37 -5.45 -16.38 16.34
CA PRO A 37 -5.90 -15.20 17.06
C PRO A 37 -5.36 -15.07 18.50
N GLY A 38 -4.90 -16.17 19.11
CA GLY A 38 -4.28 -16.16 20.45
C GLY A 38 -2.84 -15.62 20.44
N GLU A 39 -2.22 -15.52 19.27
CA GLU A 39 -0.86 -15.03 19.08
C GLU A 39 -0.84 -13.61 18.47
N ILE A 40 -1.99 -13.12 18.02
CA ILE A 40 -2.13 -11.79 17.43
C ILE A 40 -2.29 -10.73 18.53
N PHE A 41 -1.35 -9.78 18.53
CA PHE A 41 -1.43 -8.53 19.29
C PHE A 41 -1.15 -7.35 18.35
N SER A 42 -1.46 -6.13 18.78
CA SER A 42 -1.42 -4.95 17.90
C SER A 42 -0.03 -4.72 17.27
N GLY A 43 1.02 -4.86 18.07
CA GLY A 43 2.41 -4.75 17.62
C GLY A 43 2.77 -5.73 16.50
N LEU A 44 2.25 -6.96 16.54
CA LEU A 44 2.50 -7.96 15.48
C LEU A 44 1.83 -7.55 14.18
N VAL A 45 0.59 -7.07 14.22
CA VAL A 45 -0.11 -6.59 13.02
C VAL A 45 0.65 -5.43 12.36
N HIS A 46 1.13 -4.47 13.15
CA HIS A 46 1.97 -3.38 12.63
C HIS A 46 3.33 -3.86 12.10
N ALA A 47 3.90 -4.91 12.69
CA ALA A 47 5.12 -5.53 12.19
C ALA A 47 4.88 -6.22 10.83
N VAL A 48 3.77 -6.94 10.66
CA VAL A 48 3.37 -7.51 9.37
C VAL A 48 3.17 -6.41 8.32
N ILE A 49 2.46 -5.33 8.65
CA ILE A 49 2.27 -4.20 7.73
C ILE A 49 3.62 -3.59 7.30
N ARG A 50 4.59 -3.52 8.21
CA ARG A 50 5.94 -3.04 7.90
C ARG A 50 6.70 -3.99 6.97
N GLU A 51 6.57 -5.30 7.20
CA GLU A 51 7.18 -6.33 6.35
C GLU A 51 6.63 -6.26 4.92
N LEU A 52 5.38 -5.83 4.74
CA LEU A 52 4.74 -5.64 3.44
C LEU A 52 5.20 -4.39 2.67
N ALA A 53 6.10 -3.57 3.22
CA ALA A 53 6.59 -2.36 2.56
C ALA A 53 7.15 -2.60 1.12
N PRO A 54 7.93 -3.67 0.85
CA PRO A 54 8.37 -3.98 -0.51
C PRO A 54 7.21 -4.29 -1.45
N SER A 55 6.17 -5.01 -1.00
CA SER A 55 4.98 -5.32 -1.81
C SER A 55 4.20 -4.05 -2.16
N PHE A 56 4.09 -3.09 -1.24
CA PHE A 56 3.47 -1.78 -1.52
C PHE A 56 4.27 -0.95 -2.53
N ARG A 57 5.61 -0.93 -2.41
CA ARG A 57 6.47 -0.27 -3.41
C ARG A 57 6.27 -0.92 -4.78
N ALA A 58 6.31 -2.25 -4.86
CA ALA A 58 6.14 -2.97 -6.12
C ALA A 58 4.77 -2.67 -6.75
N ALA A 59 3.69 -2.64 -5.97
CA ALA A 59 2.37 -2.25 -6.45
C ALA A 59 2.38 -0.86 -7.11
N ILE A 60 3.03 0.11 -6.47
CA ILE A 60 3.15 1.47 -7.01
C ILE A 60 3.99 1.49 -8.29
N GLU A 61 5.14 0.83 -8.29
CA GLU A 61 6.06 0.79 -9.44
C GLU A 61 5.47 0.07 -10.66
N HIS A 62 4.57 -0.89 -10.43
CA HIS A 62 3.82 -1.59 -11.48
C HIS A 62 2.48 -0.90 -11.84
N GLY A 63 2.23 0.31 -11.33
CA GLY A 63 1.05 1.08 -11.68
C GLY A 63 -0.26 0.48 -11.15
N TYR A 64 -0.21 -0.28 -10.06
CA TYR A 64 -1.36 -0.87 -9.39
C TYR A 64 -1.80 -0.02 -8.17
N PRO A 65 -2.80 0.88 -8.32
CA PRO A 65 -3.31 1.68 -7.23
C PRO A 65 -4.23 0.83 -6.34
N PHE A 66 -3.62 0.00 -5.49
CA PHE A 66 -4.36 -0.88 -4.58
C PHE A 66 -5.26 -0.09 -3.61
N LYS A 67 -6.31 -0.75 -3.13
CA LYS A 67 -7.34 -0.13 -2.29
C LYS A 67 -6.94 -0.17 -0.82
N VAL A 68 -6.36 0.91 -0.31
CA VAL A 68 -5.81 0.98 1.06
C VAL A 68 -6.90 0.75 2.11
N LEU A 69 -8.07 1.36 1.93
CA LEU A 69 -9.17 1.27 2.89
C LEU A 69 -9.75 -0.15 2.96
N ASP A 70 -9.91 -0.81 1.81
CA ASP A 70 -10.39 -2.20 1.75
C ASP A 70 -9.39 -3.15 2.42
N LEU A 71 -8.08 -2.97 2.15
CA LEU A 71 -7.03 -3.75 2.81
C LEU A 71 -7.02 -3.51 4.33
N ALA A 72 -7.15 -2.26 4.76
CA ALA A 72 -7.18 -1.92 6.17
C ALA A 72 -8.38 -2.55 6.90
N SER A 73 -9.56 -2.55 6.25
CA SER A 73 -10.75 -3.22 6.77
C SER A 73 -10.56 -4.74 6.88
N ARG A 74 -10.01 -5.38 5.84
CA ARG A 74 -9.71 -6.82 5.84
C ARG A 74 -8.74 -7.20 6.95
N ILE A 75 -7.66 -6.44 7.14
CA ILE A 75 -6.69 -6.68 8.21
C ILE A 75 -7.34 -6.50 9.58
N SER A 76 -8.10 -5.42 9.79
CA SER A 76 -8.79 -5.15 11.07
C SER A 76 -9.73 -6.30 11.42
N LYS A 77 -10.57 -6.71 10.46
CA LYS A 77 -11.51 -7.83 10.63
C LYS A 77 -10.79 -9.14 10.93
N SER A 78 -9.71 -9.43 10.20
CA SER A 78 -8.89 -10.63 10.43
C SER A 78 -8.27 -10.65 11.83
N ALA A 79 -7.83 -9.48 12.31
CA ALA A 79 -7.37 -9.27 13.68
C ALA A 79 -8.51 -9.13 14.71
N LYS A 80 -9.73 -9.54 14.38
CA LYS A 80 -10.94 -9.44 15.25
C LYS A 80 -11.17 -8.03 15.80
N TYR A 81 -10.92 -7.02 14.97
CA TYR A 81 -11.05 -5.61 15.29
C TYR A 81 -10.16 -5.13 16.45
N LEU A 82 -9.06 -5.85 16.71
CA LEU A 82 -8.06 -5.46 17.72
C LEU A 82 -7.50 -4.05 17.46
N ILE A 83 -7.40 -3.65 16.19
CA ILE A 83 -6.90 -2.35 15.74
C ILE A 83 -7.93 -1.75 14.80
N HIS A 84 -8.22 -0.47 14.98
CA HIS A 84 -9.17 0.25 14.14
C HIS A 84 -8.64 0.40 12.70
N GLU A 85 -9.51 0.27 11.70
CA GLU A 85 -9.16 0.34 10.27
C GLU A 85 -8.39 1.62 9.91
N LYS A 86 -8.83 2.76 10.44
CA LYS A 86 -8.11 4.04 10.32
C LYS A 86 -6.63 3.93 10.72
N GLU A 87 -6.32 3.30 11.85
CA GLU A 87 -4.95 3.16 12.33
C GLU A 87 -4.13 2.25 11.41
N ILE A 88 -4.72 1.15 10.92
CA ILE A 88 -4.10 0.28 9.93
C ILE A 88 -3.84 1.03 8.62
N ALA A 89 -4.79 1.82 8.11
CA ALA A 89 -4.62 2.61 6.90
C ALA A 89 -3.43 3.58 7.03
N PHE A 90 -3.32 4.31 8.14
CA PHE A 90 -2.14 5.16 8.39
C PHE A 90 -0.85 4.36 8.58
N SER A 91 -0.91 3.15 9.15
CA SER A 91 0.24 2.26 9.25
C SER A 91 0.74 1.79 7.87
N ILE A 92 -0.18 1.50 6.93
CA ILE A 92 0.12 1.17 5.54
C ILE A 92 0.73 2.39 4.84
N LEU A 93 0.10 3.57 4.96
CA LEU A 93 0.65 4.81 4.39
C LEU A 93 2.08 5.08 4.87
N ALA A 94 2.36 4.86 6.16
CA ALA A 94 3.68 5.05 6.72
C ALA A 94 4.76 4.16 6.06
N GLN A 95 4.38 3.09 5.35
CA GLN A 95 5.32 2.25 4.60
C GLN A 95 5.54 2.70 3.16
N LEU A 96 4.78 3.68 2.66
CA LEU A 96 4.88 4.11 1.28
C LEU A 96 6.21 4.84 0.99
N PRO A 97 6.79 4.59 -0.20
CA PRO A 97 8.07 5.17 -0.57
C PRO A 97 7.97 6.69 -0.76
N ASN A 98 9.11 7.37 -0.62
CA ASN A 98 9.20 8.78 -1.01
C ASN A 98 9.04 8.88 -2.55
N PRO A 99 8.16 9.77 -3.08
CA PRO A 99 7.95 9.93 -4.52
C PRO A 99 9.25 10.16 -5.30
N ALA A 100 10.23 10.85 -4.70
CA ALA A 100 11.53 11.14 -5.33
C ALA A 100 12.40 9.88 -5.56
N THR A 101 12.02 8.73 -4.98
CA THR A 101 12.74 7.45 -5.10
C THR A 101 12.05 6.45 -6.03
N LEU A 102 11.02 6.89 -6.75
CA LEU A 102 10.28 6.08 -7.71
C LEU A 102 10.84 6.24 -9.12
N SER A 103 10.73 5.19 -9.93
CA SER A 103 11.38 5.05 -11.24
C SER A 103 10.78 5.90 -12.38
N GLY A 104 9.73 6.69 -12.13
CA GLY A 104 9.09 7.52 -13.16
C GLY A 104 7.80 8.19 -12.70
N GLU A 105 7.24 9.03 -13.58
CA GLU A 105 6.02 9.80 -13.33
C GLU A 105 4.79 8.91 -13.11
N ASP A 106 4.65 7.79 -13.84
CA ASP A 106 3.52 6.86 -13.69
C ASP A 106 3.44 6.26 -12.28
N ALA A 107 4.60 5.91 -11.71
CA ALA A 107 4.67 5.41 -10.34
C ALA A 107 4.34 6.52 -9.32
N GLN A 108 4.79 7.75 -9.56
CA GLN A 108 4.43 8.89 -8.70
C GLN A 108 2.92 9.19 -8.76
N PHE A 109 2.32 9.09 -9.94
CA PHE A 109 0.88 9.23 -10.13
C PHE A 109 0.10 8.13 -9.41
N THR A 110 0.55 6.88 -9.52
CA THR A 110 -0.05 5.74 -8.80
C THR A 110 0.04 5.93 -7.28
N LEU A 111 1.20 6.38 -6.78
CA LEU A 111 1.37 6.72 -5.36
C LEU A 111 0.37 7.81 -4.92
N ALA A 112 0.18 8.87 -5.72
CA ALA A 112 -0.78 9.93 -5.43
C ALA A 112 -2.22 9.37 -5.34
N GLN A 113 -2.63 8.51 -6.27
CA GLN A 113 -3.94 7.85 -6.23
C GLN A 113 -4.15 7.00 -4.97
N VAL A 114 -3.11 6.31 -4.50
CA VAL A 114 -3.16 5.52 -3.26
C VAL A 114 -3.33 6.42 -2.03
N ILE A 115 -2.61 7.56 -1.98
CA ILE A 115 -2.67 8.52 -0.88
C ILE A 115 -4.04 9.22 -0.82
N ASP A 116 -4.55 9.63 -1.98
CA ASP A 116 -5.81 10.37 -2.10
C ASP A 116 -7.00 9.61 -1.52
N GLN A 117 -7.02 8.28 -1.62
CA GLN A 117 -8.06 7.45 -1.00
C GLN A 117 -8.17 7.69 0.52
N VAL A 118 -7.02 7.76 1.20
CA VAL A 118 -6.98 7.93 2.66
C VAL A 118 -7.16 9.40 3.04
N GLU A 119 -6.66 10.34 2.23
CA GLU A 119 -6.91 11.77 2.42
C GLU A 119 -8.41 12.07 2.35
N GLN A 120 -9.11 11.55 1.35
CA GLN A 120 -10.55 11.74 1.20
C GLN A 120 -11.36 11.13 2.34
N ALA A 121 -10.93 9.97 2.87
CA ALA A 121 -11.65 9.28 3.94
C ALA A 121 -11.41 9.88 5.33
N TYR A 122 -10.17 10.31 5.63
CA TYR A 122 -9.76 10.64 7.01
C TYR A 122 -9.09 12.00 7.18
N GLY A 123 -8.62 12.63 6.10
CA GLY A 123 -7.86 13.88 6.12
C GLY A 123 -6.46 13.75 6.73
N GLY A 124 -5.54 14.62 6.28
CA GLY A 124 -4.19 14.78 6.86
C GLY A 124 -3.23 13.62 6.55
N ALA A 125 -3.55 12.76 5.58
CA ALA A 125 -2.68 11.72 5.06
C ALA A 125 -1.48 12.32 4.34
N LEU A 126 -1.71 13.26 3.43
CA LEU A 126 -0.67 13.89 2.64
C LEU A 126 0.31 14.68 3.53
N GLU A 127 -0.21 15.47 4.47
CA GLU A 127 0.60 16.27 5.39
C GLU A 127 1.52 15.41 6.28
N ARG A 128 1.00 14.26 6.75
CA ARG A 128 1.79 13.30 7.54
C ARG A 128 2.91 12.66 6.72
N LEU A 129 2.62 12.28 5.48
CA LEU A 129 3.60 11.69 4.56
C LEU A 129 4.69 12.69 4.17
N GLN A 130 4.32 13.93 3.87
CA GLN A 130 5.28 15.00 3.59
C GLN A 130 6.25 15.19 4.78
N ARG A 131 5.72 15.28 6.01
CA ARG A 131 6.56 15.39 7.22
C ARG A 131 7.51 14.21 7.38
N LYS A 132 7.01 12.98 7.17
CA LYS A 132 7.84 11.76 7.19
C LYS A 132 8.95 11.84 6.16
N TRP A 133 8.63 12.08 4.89
CA TRP A 133 9.61 12.10 3.81
C TRP A 133 10.65 13.22 3.97
N HIS A 134 10.26 14.38 4.47
CA HIS A 134 11.20 15.44 4.83
C HIS A 134 12.18 15.02 5.93
N PHE A 135 11.69 14.29 6.94
CA PHE A 135 12.54 13.77 8.00
C PHE A 135 13.50 12.67 7.50
N ASP A 136 12.99 11.74 6.68
CA ASP A 136 13.79 10.68 6.08
C ASP A 136 14.91 11.25 5.18
N ALA A 137 14.60 12.28 4.38
CA ALA A 137 15.58 12.95 3.53
C ALA A 137 16.69 13.62 4.36
N LYS A 138 16.37 14.21 5.51
CA LYS A 138 17.36 14.82 6.41
C LYS A 138 18.28 13.81 7.11
N LYS A 139 17.85 12.56 7.26
CA LYS A 139 18.66 11.50 7.88
C LYS A 139 19.70 10.90 6.93
N VAL A 140 19.46 11.01 5.62
CA VAL A 140 20.32 10.46 4.58
C VAL A 140 21.34 11.49 4.08
N ALA A 141 21.08 12.78 4.32
CA ALA A 141 22.01 13.90 4.06
C ALA A 141 23.04 14.05 5.18
#